data_AF-A0A934Q8D2-F1
#
_entry.id   AF-A0A934Q8D2-F1
#
_cell.length_a   1.000
_cell.length_b   1.000
_cell.length_c   1.000
_cell.angle_alpha   90.00
_cell.angle_beta   90.00
_cell.angle_gamma   90.00
#
_symmetry.space_group_name_H-M   'P 1'
#
loop_
_entity.id
_entity.type
_entity.pdbx_description
1 polymer ?
#
loop_
_entity_poly.entity_id
_entity_poly.type
_entity_poly.pdbx_seq_one_letter_code
_entity_poly.pdbx_strand_id
1 'polypeptide(L)' 'MSIESDTPVKDRTYDLVSVLESSLRNAWTMEAYIADAEREGDEELAEWFRKIQHNSFKAGEQGKQLLRERLGRSAQG' A
#
# COMPACT_ATOMS: atom_id res chain seq x y z
N MET A 1 -24.89 7.90 -18.23
CA MET A 1 -23.69 7.26 -18.80
C MET A 1 -22.89 6.75 -17.62
N SER A 2 -22.99 5.47 -17.32
CA SER A 2 -22.24 4.84 -16.22
C SER A 2 -20.83 4.60 -16.74
N ILE A 3 -19.84 5.26 -16.15
CA ILE A 3 -18.44 5.00 -16.46
C ILE A 3 -18.08 3.70 -15.72
N GLU A 4 -18.36 2.55 -16.34
CA GLU A 4 -17.64 1.33 -16.00
C GLU A 4 -16.20 1.53 -16.42
N SER A 5 -15.32 1.77 -15.44
CA SER A 5 -13.88 1.76 -15.63
C SER A 5 -13.44 0.32 -15.89
N ASP A 6 -13.53 -0.10 -17.15
CA ASP A 6 -13.09 -1.42 -17.60
C ASP A 6 -11.55 -1.40 -17.69
N THR A 7 -10.87 -1.70 -16.57
CA THR A 7 -9.43 -1.98 -16.61
C THR A 7 -9.21 -3.20 -17.52
N PRO A 8 -8.38 -3.10 -18.57
CA PRO A 8 -8.28 -4.13 -19.61
C PRO A 8 -7.80 -5.51 -19.14
N VAL A 9 -7.29 -5.59 -17.90
CA VAL A 9 -6.90 -6.83 -17.23
C VAL A 9 -7.57 -6.86 -15.87
N LYS A 10 -8.79 -7.41 -15.79
CA LYS A 10 -9.47 -7.67 -14.51
C LYS A 10 -8.83 -8.89 -13.84
N ASP A 11 -7.63 -8.73 -13.28
CA ASP A 11 -6.95 -9.77 -12.52
C ASP A 11 -6.86 -9.40 -11.04
N ARG A 12 -7.66 -10.08 -10.22
CA ARG A 12 -7.76 -9.81 -8.78
C ARG A 12 -6.46 -10.10 -8.01
N THR A 13 -5.57 -10.93 -8.56
CA THR A 13 -4.25 -11.21 -7.98
C THR A 13 -3.29 -10.08 -8.33
N TYR A 14 -3.29 -9.65 -9.59
CA TYR A 14 -2.56 -8.46 -10.03
C TYR A 14 -2.97 -7.22 -9.23
N ASP A 15 -4.26 -6.97 -9.05
CA ASP A 15 -4.78 -5.84 -8.26
C ASP A 15 -4.24 -5.88 -6.83
N LEU A 16 -4.29 -7.05 -6.19
CA LEU A 16 -3.81 -7.25 -4.84
C LEU A 16 -2.29 -7.03 -4.73
N VAL A 17 -1.52 -7.59 -5.66
CA VAL A 17 -0.06 -7.42 -5.69
C VAL A 17 0.32 -5.96 -5.93
N SER A 18 -0.41 -5.27 -6.81
CA SER A 18 -0.19 -3.86 -7.12
C SER A 18 -0.43 -2.96 -5.91
N VAL A 19 -1.53 -3.17 -5.18
CA VAL A 19 -1.82 -2.43 -3.95
C VAL A 19 -0.81 -2.76 -2.84
N LEU A 20 -0.43 -4.03 -2.71
CA LEU A 20 0.59 -4.45 -1.75
C LEU A 20 1.94 -3.76 -2.01
N GLU A 21 2.41 -3.80 -3.27
CA GLU A 21 3.65 -3.14 -3.70
C GLU A 21 3.61 -1.65 -3.43
N SER A 22 2.51 -0.99 -3.83
CA SER A 22 2.33 0.45 -3.62
C SER A 22 2.32 0.82 -2.14
N SER A 23 1.72 -0.01 -1.28
CA SER A 23 1.69 0.23 0.17
C SER A 23 3.08 0.13 0.80
N LEU A 24 3.86 -0.89 0.43
CA LEU A 24 5.22 -1.07 0.94
C LEU A 24 6.16 0.04 0.44
N ARG A 25 6.06 0.41 -0.84
CA ARG A 25 6.82 1.53 -1.41
C ARG A 25 6.45 2.83 -0.72
N ASN A 26 5.16 3.09 -0.47
CA ASN A 26 4.74 4.31 0.19
C ASN A 26 5.26 4.39 1.64
N ALA A 27 5.24 3.27 2.38
CA ALA A 27 5.79 3.23 3.73
C ALA A 27 7.28 3.61 3.77
N TRP A 28 8.06 3.12 2.79
CA TRP A 28 9.47 3.50 2.63
C TRP A 28 9.64 4.97 2.23
N THR A 29 8.87 5.46 1.26
CA THR A 29 8.94 6.86 0.81
C THR A 29 8.61 7.83 1.93
N MET A 30 7.65 7.50 2.81
CA MET A 30 7.31 8.36 3.95
C MET A 30 8.48 8.57 4.90
N GLU A 31 9.44 7.63 5.02
CA GLU A 31 10.63 7.82 5.87
C GLU A 31 11.43 9.05 5.44
N ALA A 32 11.64 9.22 4.13
CA ALA A 32 12.34 10.37 3.58
C ALA A 32 11.56 11.67 3.79
N TYR A 33 10.24 11.65 3.57
CA TYR A 33 9.41 12.84 3.72
C TYR A 33 9.25 13.28 5.17
N ILE A 34 9.21 12.33 6.12
CA ILE A 34 9.25 12.61 7.55
C ILE A 34 10.58 13.31 7.90
N ALA A 35 11.70 12.76 7.45
CA ALA A 35 13.03 13.34 7.73
C ALA A 35 13.19 14.74 7.14
N ASP A 36 12.63 14.99 5.95
CA ASP A 36 12.63 16.31 5.32
C ASP A 36 11.79 17.32 6.12
N ALA A 37 10.57 16.95 6.52
CA ALA A 37 9.70 17.80 7.34
C ALA A 37 10.32 18.10 8.71
N GLU A 38 10.92 17.10 9.37
CA GLU A 38 11.65 17.28 10.63
C GLU A 38 12.82 18.25 10.48
N ARG A 39 13.59 18.16 9.38
CA ARG A 39 14.72 19.05 9.10
C ARG A 39 14.29 20.50 8.86
N GLU A 40 13.09 20.70 8.30
CA GLU A 40 12.50 22.01 8.05
C GLU A 40 11.75 22.58 9.27
N GLY A 41 11.59 21.78 10.34
CA GLY A 41 10.89 22.18 11.56
C GLY A 41 9.36 22.12 11.46
N ASP A 42 8.82 21.43 10.44
CA ASP A 42 7.39 21.25 10.25
C ASP A 42 6.89 19.98 10.95
N GLU A 43 6.66 20.09 12.25
CA GLU A 43 6.22 18.96 13.09
C GLU A 43 4.81 18.45 12.73
N GLU A 44 3.92 19.34 12.28
CA GLU A 44 2.55 18.98 11.88
C GLU A 44 2.58 18.08 10.64
N LEU A 45 3.38 18.46 9.63
CA LEU A 45 3.55 17.70 8.41
C LEU A 45 4.24 16.36 8.67
N ALA A 46 5.29 16.35 9.50
CA ALA A 46 5.98 15.11 9.90
C ALA A 46 5.01 14.12 10.56
N GLU A 47 4.16 14.59 11.48
CA GLU A 47 3.18 13.75 12.15
C GLU A 47 2.08 13.24 11.21
N TRP A 48 1.67 14.05 10.24
CA TRP A 48 0.77 13.61 9.19
C TRP A 48 1.39 12.50 8.32
N PHE A 49 2.65 12.63 7.93
CA PHE A 49 3.36 11.58 7.18
C PHE A 49 3.53 10.29 7.99
N ARG A 50 3.81 10.36 9.31
CA ARG A 50 3.85 9.17 10.17
C ARG A 50 2.53 8.40 10.18
N LYS A 51 1.39 9.10 10.18
CA LYS A 51 0.06 8.46 10.08
C LYS A 51 -0.13 7.76 8.73
N ILE A 52 0.30 8.38 7.63
CA ILE A 52 0.27 7.76 6.30
C ILE A 52 1.17 6.52 6.26
N GLN A 53 2.37 6.61 6.82
CA GLN A 53 3.31 5.50 6.89
C GLN A 53 2.72 4.31 7.66
N HIS A 54 2.15 4.57 8.84
CA HIS A 54 1.51 3.54 9.65
C HIS A 54 0.38 2.82 8.90
N ASN A 55 -0.49 3.59 8.23
CA ASN A 55 -1.56 3.02 7.41
C ASN A 55 -1.02 2.19 6.24
N SER A 56 0.09 2.62 5.64
CA SER A 56 0.76 1.91 4.55
C SER A 56 1.36 0.58 5.02
N PHE A 57 1.99 0.55 6.20
CA PHE A 57 2.45 -0.71 6.82
C PHE A 57 1.29 -1.65 7.09
N LYS A 58 0.21 -1.16 7.69
CA LYS A 58 -0.98 -1.97 8.00
C LYS A 58 -1.59 -2.58 6.73
N ALA A 59 -1.75 -1.78 5.68
CA ALA A 59 -2.25 -2.25 4.39
C ALA A 59 -1.31 -3.30 3.77
N GLY A 60 0.02 -3.08 3.85
CA GLY A 60 1.02 -4.02 3.37
C GLY A 60 0.98 -5.37 4.09
N GLU A 61 0.83 -5.39 5.42
CA GLU A 61 0.69 -6.65 6.17
C GLU A 61 -0.61 -7.39 5.84
N GLN A 62 -1.73 -6.67 5.79
CA GLN A 62 -3.02 -7.26 5.40
C GLN A 62 -2.99 -7.82 3.97
N GLY A 63 -2.36 -7.10 3.04
CA GLY A 63 -2.16 -7.56 1.66
C GLY A 63 -1.31 -8.82 1.57
N LYS A 64 -0.20 -8.90 2.34
CA LYS A 64 0.65 -10.09 2.43
C LYS A 64 -0.11 -11.31 2.94
N GLN A 65 -0.91 -11.13 3.99
CA GLN A 65 -1.72 -12.22 4.55
C GLN A 65 -2.74 -12.74 3.52
N LEU A 66 -3.48 -11.84 2.88
CA LEU A 66 -4.47 -12.22 1.87
C LEU A 66 -3.83 -12.90 0.65
N LEU A 67 -2.65 -12.45 0.23
CA LEU A 67 -1.91 -13.05 -0.88
C LEU A 67 -1.48 -14.48 -0.54
N ARG A 68 -0.93 -14.70 0.67
CA ARG A 68 -0.58 -16.06 1.14
C ARG A 68 -1.78 -17.00 1.13
N GLU A 69 -2.92 -16.56 1.63
CA GLU A 69 -4.14 -17.37 1.64
C GLU A 69 -4.61 -17.74 0.23
N ARG A 70 -4.51 -16.82 -0.73
CA ARG A 70 -4.89 -17.10 -2.13
C ARG A 70 -3.92 -18.10 -2.79
N LEU A 71 -2.62 -17.91 -2.62
CA LEU A 71 -1.61 -18.84 -3.16
C LEU A 71 -1.74 -20.24 -2.55
N GLY A 72 -2.03 -20.32 -1.25
CA GLY A 72 -2.29 -21.60 -0.57
C GLY A 72 -3.50 -22.33 -1.14
N ARG A 73 -4.60 -21.63 -1.41
CA ARG A 73 -5.81 -22.22 -2.02
C ARG A 73 -5.58 -22.69 -3.46
N SER A 74 -4.81 -21.95 -4.25
CA SER A 74 -4.50 -22.32 -5.64
C SER A 74 -3.60 -23.56 -5.77
N ALA A 75 -2.85 -23.92 -4.73
CA ALA A 75 -2.00 -25.13 -4.74
C ALA A 75 -2.74 -26.42 -4.35
N GLN A 76 -4.00 -26.34 -3.93
CA GLN A 76 -4.79 -27.46 -3.39
C GLN A 76 -5.91 -27.93 -4.34
N GLY A 77 -6.02 -27.35 -5.54
CA GLY A 77 -6.96 -27.75 -6.58
C GLY A 77 -6.23 -28.12 -7.86
#